data_AF-A0AAW7PQL0-F1
#
_entry.id   AF-A0AAW7PQL0-F1
#
_cell.length_a   1.000
_cell.length_b   1.000
_cell.length_c   1.000
_cell.angle_alpha   90.00
_cell.angle_beta   90.00
_cell.angle_gamma   90.00
#
_symmetry.space_group_name_H-M   'P 1'
#
loop_
_entity.id
_entity.type
_entity.pdbx_description
1 polymer ?
#
loop_
_entity_poly.entity_id
_entity_poly.type
_entity_poly.pdbx_seq_one_letter_code
_entity_poly.pdbx_strand_id
1 'polypeptide(L)'
;MKIINIILILTISIFSSGCYLGTNDYETFTRLNNSLIEKKISMINSKLAYKKESYNEEEYIYIRDYNKIDNIPKECIFGFITKKEDPKQILIRWEIISGKEYCKEQQKWIFSF
;
A
#
# COMPACT_ATOMS: atom_id res chain seq x y z
N MET A 1 -37.08 -1.13 -20.86
CA MET A 1 -35.87 -0.29 -20.62
C MET A 1 -35.31 -0.43 -19.18
N LYS A 2 -35.34 -1.62 -18.56
CA LYS A 2 -34.81 -1.83 -17.20
C LYS A 2 -33.71 -2.91 -17.15
N ILE A 3 -33.82 -3.93 -18.00
CA ILE A 3 -32.85 -5.03 -18.10
C ILE A 3 -31.51 -4.57 -18.71
N ILE A 4 -31.55 -3.67 -19.71
CA ILE A 4 -30.34 -3.15 -20.38
C ILE A 4 -29.43 -2.38 -19.40
N ASN A 5 -30.00 -1.62 -18.45
CA ASN A 5 -29.20 -0.89 -17.43
C ASN A 5 -28.52 -1.83 -16.43
N ILE A 6 -29.16 -2.95 -16.05
CA ILE A 6 -28.57 -3.92 -15.10
C ILE A 6 -27.39 -4.66 -15.74
N ILE A 7 -27.50 -5.04 -17.01
CA ILE A 7 -26.42 -5.72 -17.74
C ILE A 7 -25.19 -4.79 -17.85
N LEU A 8 -25.41 -3.49 -18.09
CA LEU A 8 -24.34 -2.51 -18.24
C LEU A 8 -23.60 -2.22 -16.91
N ILE A 9 -24.31 -2.31 -15.77
CA ILE A 9 -23.69 -2.21 -14.44
C ILE A 9 -22.87 -3.48 -14.12
N LEU A 10 -23.38 -4.66 -14.49
CA LEU A 10 -22.69 -5.94 -14.29
C LEU A 10 -21.41 -6.03 -15.13
N THR A 11 -21.41 -5.53 -16.37
CA THR A 11 -20.19 -5.53 -17.20
C THR A 11 -19.13 -4.59 -16.65
N ILE A 12 -19.49 -3.40 -16.15
CA ILE A 12 -18.54 -2.46 -15.51
C ILE A 12 -17.90 -3.07 -14.25
N SER A 13 -18.68 -3.84 -13.46
CA SER A 13 -18.17 -4.47 -12.24
C SER A 13 -17.11 -5.56 -12.47
N ILE A 14 -17.04 -6.15 -13.67
CA ILE A 14 -16.03 -7.18 -14.00
C ILE A 14 -14.68 -6.52 -14.34
N PHE A 15 -14.69 -5.34 -14.98
CA PHE A 15 -13.47 -4.61 -15.36
C PHE A 15 -12.76 -3.90 -14.20
N SER A 16 -13.40 -3.77 -13.04
CA SER A 16 -12.80 -3.10 -11.87
C SER A 16 -11.90 -4.02 -11.03
N SER A 17 -11.81 -5.30 -11.39
CA SER A 17 -10.86 -6.24 -10.79
C SER A 17 -9.54 -6.19 -11.55
N GLY A 18 -8.61 -5.32 -11.12
CA GLY A 18 -7.29 -5.22 -11.73
C GLY A 18 -6.59 -6.59 -11.84
N CYS A 19 -6.02 -6.90 -13.01
CA CYS A 19 -5.30 -8.15 -13.22
C CYS A 19 -3.91 -8.08 -12.56
N TYR A 20 -3.55 -9.16 -11.86
CA TYR A 20 -2.21 -9.36 -11.33
C TYR A 20 -1.34 -9.91 -12.46
N LEU A 21 -0.23 -9.23 -12.78
CA LEU A 21 0.73 -9.66 -13.79
C LEU A 21 2.13 -9.70 -13.17
N GLY A 22 2.87 -10.77 -13.45
CA GLY A 22 4.27 -10.91 -13.06
C GLY A 22 4.51 -11.83 -11.85
N THR A 23 5.80 -12.06 -11.59
CA THR A 23 6.28 -12.88 -10.47
C THR A 23 6.06 -12.15 -9.15
N ASN A 24 5.77 -12.93 -8.10
CA ASN A 24 5.73 -12.40 -6.75
C ASN A 24 7.16 -12.30 -6.21
N ASP A 25 7.76 -11.11 -6.24
CA ASP A 25 9.16 -10.91 -5.87
C ASP A 25 9.42 -9.65 -5.04
N TYR A 26 10.60 -9.64 -4.42
CA TYR A 26 11.05 -8.58 -3.52
C TYR A 26 11.44 -7.30 -4.27
N GLU A 27 11.89 -7.43 -5.52
CA GLU A 27 12.25 -6.29 -6.35
C GLU A 27 11.02 -5.44 -6.69
N THR A 28 9.91 -6.09 -7.03
CA THR A 28 8.63 -5.44 -7.26
C THR A 28 8.14 -4.72 -6.00
N PHE A 29 8.20 -5.38 -4.83
CA PHE A 29 7.89 -4.76 -3.55
C PHE A 29 8.74 -3.50 -3.31
N THR A 30 10.06 -3.60 -3.50
CA THR A 30 11.00 -2.49 -3.33
C THR A 30 10.66 -1.31 -4.25
N ARG A 31 10.44 -1.60 -5.54
CA ARG A 31 10.09 -0.60 -6.55
C ARG A 31 8.77 0.11 -6.23
N LEU A 32 7.75 -0.62 -5.82
CA LEU A 32 6.44 -0.04 -5.47
C LEU A 32 6.55 0.90 -4.28
N ASN A 33 7.24 0.49 -3.22
CA ASN A 33 7.41 1.34 -2.03
C ASN A 33 8.31 2.56 -2.32
N ASN A 34 9.36 2.41 -3.14
CA ASN A 34 10.18 3.54 -3.59
C ASN A 34 9.35 4.57 -4.37
N SER A 35 8.44 4.12 -5.24
CA SER A 35 7.55 5.02 -5.99
C SER A 35 6.66 5.88 -5.08
N LEU A 36 6.26 5.37 -3.90
CA LEU A 36 5.49 6.15 -2.93
C LEU A 36 6.31 7.29 -2.31
N ILE A 37 7.61 7.07 -2.09
CA ILE A 37 8.54 8.11 -1.62
C ILE A 37 8.74 9.16 -2.71
N GLU A 38 9.01 8.74 -3.95
CA GLU A 38 9.21 9.65 -5.09
C GLU A 38 8.00 10.55 -5.34
N LYS A 39 6.79 10.00 -5.18
CA LYS A 39 5.52 10.75 -5.29
C LYS A 39 5.23 11.65 -4.08
N LYS A 40 6.09 11.65 -3.06
CA LYS A 40 5.93 12.44 -1.83
C LYS A 40 4.56 12.23 -1.20
N ILE A 41 4.15 10.97 -1.06
CA ILE A 41 2.88 10.63 -0.43
C ILE A 41 2.88 11.12 1.03
N SER A 42 1.76 11.66 1.47
CA SER A 42 1.54 12.11 2.85
C SER A 42 0.87 11.02 3.68
N MET A 43 1.35 10.85 4.92
CA MET A 43 0.79 9.90 5.89
C MET A 43 -0.18 10.52 6.92
N ILE A 44 -0.59 11.79 6.77
CA ILE A 44 -1.46 12.46 7.75
C ILE A 44 -2.76 11.68 8.01
N ASN A 45 -3.35 11.11 6.95
CA ASN A 45 -4.66 10.43 7.01
C ASN A 45 -4.55 8.90 6.92
N SER A 46 -3.40 8.31 7.29
CA SER A 46 -3.12 6.89 7.10
C SER A 46 -3.64 5.97 8.22
N LYS A 47 -4.30 6.52 9.25
CA LYS A 47 -4.73 5.82 10.47
C LYS A 47 -5.63 4.59 10.25
N LEU A 48 -6.32 4.51 9.10
CA LEU A 48 -7.17 3.37 8.75
C LEU A 48 -6.36 2.13 8.37
N ALA A 49 -5.19 2.31 7.76
CA ALA A 49 -4.36 1.21 7.26
C ALA A 49 -3.02 1.07 8.01
N TYR A 50 -2.63 2.08 8.78
CA TYR A 50 -1.34 2.15 9.46
C TYR A 50 -1.48 2.58 10.91
N LYS A 51 -0.70 1.94 11.78
CA LYS A 51 -0.48 2.35 13.16
C LYS A 51 0.74 3.27 13.20
N LYS A 52 0.53 4.50 13.68
CA LYS A 52 1.60 5.49 13.86
C LYS A 52 2.28 5.27 15.21
N GLU A 53 3.60 5.18 15.21
CA GLU A 53 4.45 5.04 16.40
C GLU A 53 5.65 5.99 16.33
N SER A 54 6.25 6.30 17.48
CA SER A 54 7.52 7.04 17.52
C SER A 54 8.66 6.09 17.15
N TYR A 55 9.45 6.42 16.14
CA TYR A 55 10.56 5.58 15.70
C TYR A 55 11.85 5.92 16.45
N ASN A 56 12.18 7.22 16.50
CA ASN A 56 13.26 7.78 17.29
C ASN A 56 12.87 9.18 17.78
N GLU A 57 13.82 10.01 18.20
CA GLU A 57 13.55 11.38 18.67
C GLU A 57 12.94 12.27 17.60
N GLU A 58 13.35 12.10 16.34
CA GLU A 58 13.01 13.00 15.22
C GLU A 58 12.00 12.41 14.22
N GLU A 59 11.70 11.11 14.31
CA GLU A 59 10.96 10.39 13.28
C GLU A 59 9.75 9.61 13.84
N TYR A 60 8.71 9.52 13.02
CA TYR A 60 7.59 8.60 13.20
C TYR A 60 7.70 7.43 12.23
N ILE A 61 7.24 6.26 12.66
CA ILE A 61 7.02 5.09 11.80
C ILE A 61 5.52 4.79 11.69
N TYR A 62 5.07 4.45 10.50
CA TYR A 62 3.70 4.06 10.17
C TYR A 62 3.74 2.59 9.77
N ILE A 63 3.48 1.72 10.74
CA ILE A 63 3.51 0.27 10.56
C ILE A 63 2.16 -0.16 10.00
N ARG A 64 2.15 -0.98 8.96
CA ARG A 64 0.89 -1.48 8.38
C ARG A 64 0.12 -2.31 9.43
N ASP A 65 -1.17 -2.04 9.59
CA ASP A 65 -2.01 -2.74 10.56
C ASP A 65 -2.64 -3.99 9.92
N TYR A 66 -1.97 -5.13 10.05
CA TYR A 66 -2.40 -6.42 9.50
C TYR A 66 -3.70 -6.95 10.11
N ASN A 67 -4.16 -6.39 11.24
CA ASN A 67 -5.45 -6.77 11.83
C ASN A 67 -6.64 -6.16 11.09
N LYS A 68 -6.41 -5.23 10.15
CA LYS A 68 -7.46 -4.49 9.43
C LYS A 68 -7.56 -4.84 7.94
N ILE A 69 -6.71 -5.72 7.42
CA ILE A 69 -6.65 -6.05 5.98
C ILE A 69 -6.50 -7.57 5.79
N ASP A 70 -7.53 -8.23 5.28
CA ASP A 70 -7.65 -9.70 5.23
C ASP A 70 -6.75 -10.44 4.21
N ASN A 71 -5.97 -9.72 3.39
CA ASN A 71 -5.33 -10.30 2.19
C ASN A 71 -3.81 -10.11 2.10
N ILE A 72 -3.13 -9.82 3.21
CA ILE A 72 -1.67 -9.62 3.22
C ILE A 72 -1.04 -10.65 4.17
N PRO A 73 0.05 -11.33 3.77
CA PRO A 73 0.79 -12.20 4.67
C PRO A 73 1.16 -11.43 5.94
N LYS A 74 0.71 -11.93 7.10
CA LYS A 74 0.97 -11.30 8.41
C LYS A 74 2.47 -11.30 8.75
N GLU A 75 3.23 -12.08 8.02
CA GLU A 75 4.64 -12.36 8.24
C GLU A 75 5.54 -11.24 7.70
N CYS A 76 5.17 -10.57 6.59
CA CYS A 76 5.93 -9.42 6.10
C CYS A 76 5.50 -8.18 6.87
N ILE A 77 6.29 -7.70 7.83
CA ILE A 77 6.00 -6.48 8.59
C ILE A 77 6.95 -5.37 8.13
N PHE A 78 6.39 -4.30 7.59
CA PHE A 78 7.16 -3.12 7.20
C PHE A 78 6.43 -1.85 7.60
N GLY A 79 7.18 -0.75 7.66
CA GLY A 79 6.66 0.56 8.02
C GLY A 79 7.25 1.66 7.17
N PHE A 80 6.52 2.77 7.11
CA PHE A 80 6.95 3.99 6.46
C PHE A 80 7.44 5.02 7.46
N ILE A 81 8.49 5.74 7.13
CA ILE A 81 9.12 6.69 8.04
C ILE A 81 8.92 8.11 7.54
N THR A 82 8.53 8.98 8.47
CA THR A 82 8.37 10.42 8.25
C THR A 82 9.07 11.20 9.37
N LYS A 83 9.44 12.44 9.09
CA LYS A 83 9.87 13.39 10.12
C LYS A 83 8.72 13.78 11.04
N LYS A 84 9.00 13.99 12.32
CA LYS A 84 8.02 14.52 13.29
C LYS A 84 7.73 16.00 13.04
N GLU A 85 8.75 16.75 12.65
CA GLU A 85 8.69 18.18 12.34
C GLU A 85 7.90 18.48 11.06
N ASP A 86 7.75 17.50 10.17
CA ASP A 86 7.02 17.71 8.91
C ASP A 86 5.51 17.69 9.17
N PRO A 87 4.80 18.83 9.04
CA PRO A 87 3.37 18.89 9.25
C PRO A 87 2.61 18.02 8.24
N LYS A 88 3.19 17.79 7.05
CA LYS A 88 2.60 16.96 6.00
C LYS A 88 2.94 15.49 6.14
N GLN A 89 3.86 15.12 7.04
CA GLN A 89 4.30 13.74 7.26
C GLN A 89 4.56 13.02 5.93
N ILE A 90 5.38 13.65 5.09
CA ILE A 90 5.79 13.11 3.80
C ILE A 90 6.71 11.93 4.03
N LEU A 91 6.53 10.89 3.22
CA LEU A 91 7.37 9.71 3.23
C LEU A 91 8.82 10.05 2.89
N ILE A 92 9.74 9.58 3.75
CA ILE A 92 11.19 9.72 3.55
C ILE A 92 11.78 8.39 3.12
N ARG A 93 11.42 7.32 3.84
CA ARG A 93 11.85 5.96 3.55
C ARG A 93 10.83 4.94 4.03
N TRP A 94 11.02 3.69 3.65
CA TRP A 94 10.34 2.54 4.23
C TRP A 94 11.39 1.60 4.81
N GLU A 95 11.01 0.82 5.81
CA GLU A 95 11.87 -0.17 6.45
C GLU A 95 11.10 -1.45 6.72
N ILE A 96 11.77 -2.59 6.54
CA ILE A 96 11.25 -3.88 6.95
C ILE A 96 11.60 -4.09 8.40
N ILE A 97 10.57 -4.37 9.18
CA ILE A 97 10.66 -4.65 10.61
C ILE A 97 10.86 -6.16 10.82
N SER A 98 10.15 -6.99 10.05
CA SER A 98 10.26 -8.45 10.13
C SER A 98 9.77 -9.16 8.86
N GLY A 99 10.20 -10.42 8.67
CA GLY A 99 9.72 -11.34 7.64
C GLY A 99 9.95 -10.89 6.20
N LYS A 100 11.17 -10.44 5.92
CA LYS A 100 11.62 -9.98 4.59
C LYS A 100 11.33 -11.01 3.48
N GLU A 101 11.50 -12.29 3.77
CA GLU A 101 11.25 -13.41 2.87
C GLU A 101 9.79 -13.52 2.41
N TYR A 102 8.87 -12.96 3.20
CA TYR A 102 7.43 -12.87 2.91
C TYR A 102 7.04 -11.54 2.24
N CYS A 103 7.94 -10.55 2.21
CA CYS A 103 7.71 -9.24 1.59
C CYS A 103 7.87 -9.29 0.07
N LYS A 104 7.00 -10.07 -0.57
CA LYS A 104 6.91 -10.18 -2.02
C LYS A 104 5.58 -9.60 -2.46
N GLU A 105 5.61 -8.75 -3.48
CA GLU A 105 4.40 -8.22 -4.10
C GLU A 105 4.38 -8.52 -5.59
N GLN A 106 3.17 -8.72 -6.13
CA GLN A 106 2.92 -8.77 -7.57
C GLN A 106 2.45 -7.41 -8.05
N GLN A 107 2.86 -7.03 -9.25
CA GLN A 107 2.41 -5.78 -9.87
C GLN A 107 0.92 -5.89 -10.24
N LYS A 108 0.10 -4.97 -9.72
CA LYS A 108 -1.30 -4.83 -10.14
C LYS A 108 -1.38 -3.87 -11.32
N TRP A 109 -1.97 -4.32 -12.42
CA TRP A 109 -2.45 -3.41 -13.47
C TRP A 109 -3.84 -2.92 -13.10
N ILE A 110 -3.97 -1.63 -12.86
CA ILE A 110 -5.28 -0.96 -12.93
C ILE A 110 -5.42 -0.54 -14.40
N PHE A 111 -6.46 -1.03 -15.09
CA PHE A 111 -6.88 -0.43 -16.34
C PHE A 111 -7.38 0.99 -16.02
N SER A 112 -6.47 1.97 -16.06
CA SER A 112 -6.86 3.37 -16.06
C SER A 112 -7.29 3.69 -17.49
N PHE A 113 -8.60 3.65 -17.74
CA PHE A 113 -9.23 4.31 -18.88
C PHE A 113 -9.63 5.73 -18.49
#